data_AF-A0A7X7XSA8-F1
#
_entry.id   AF-A0A7X7XSA8-F1
#
_cell.length_a   1.000
_cell.length_b   1.000
_cell.length_c   1.000
_cell.angle_alpha   90.00
_cell.angle_beta   90.00
_cell.angle_gamma   90.00
#
_symmetry.space_group_name_H-M   'P 1'
#
loop_
_entity.id
_entity.type
_entity.pdbx_description
1 polymer ?
#
loop_
_entity_poly.entity_id
_entity_poly.type
_entity_poly.pdbx_seq_one_letter_code
_entity_poly.pdbx_strand_id
1 'polypeptide(L)'
;MAETFWDKVKKGFQVSAEKTKEFAAIANLKGSIFTLDNKKGGKFKDLGLKVYSLYKEGNSPEDIFKEVNNILEEIKNIENEIKQKEEEIEKIRSESNIKEEEVKEIEVEVKKEVKKEETEIEVKREAEEAENSKKKKR
;
A
#
# COMPACT_ATOMS: atom_id res chain seq x y z
N MET A 1 27.23 7.79 -4.15
CA MET A 1 26.15 7.87 -3.13
C MET A 1 24.83 7.74 -3.88
N ALA A 2 23.96 6.82 -3.47
CA ALA A 2 22.62 6.76 -4.04
C ALA A 2 21.83 7.99 -3.60
N GLU A 3 21.10 8.62 -4.51
CA GLU A 3 20.18 9.71 -4.17
C GLU A 3 19.05 9.17 -3.29
N THR A 4 18.81 9.85 -2.16
CA THR A 4 17.72 9.50 -1.25
C THR A 4 16.37 9.88 -1.87
N PHE A 5 15.28 9.32 -1.34
CA PHE A 5 13.90 9.74 -1.66
C PHE A 5 13.76 11.26 -1.70
N TRP A 6 14.22 11.89 -0.61
CA TRP A 6 14.11 13.31 -0.38
C TRP A 6 14.92 14.14 -1.37
N ASP A 7 16.04 13.61 -1.85
CA ASP A 7 16.82 14.28 -2.88
C ASP A 7 16.08 14.28 -4.22
N LYS A 8 15.29 13.24 -4.52
CA LYS A 8 14.51 13.15 -5.77
C LYS A 8 13.29 14.04 -5.73
N VAL A 9 12.53 14.00 -4.62
CA VAL A 9 11.44 14.94 -4.36
C VAL A 9 11.96 16.38 -4.46
N LYS A 10 13.03 16.74 -3.74
CA LYS A 10 13.59 18.11 -3.78
C LYS A 10 14.20 18.50 -5.13
N LYS A 11 14.64 17.55 -5.96
CA LYS A 11 15.15 17.84 -7.31
C LYS A 11 14.01 17.99 -8.32
N GLY A 12 12.92 17.26 -8.15
CA GLY A 12 11.71 17.38 -8.98
C GLY A 12 10.91 18.65 -8.69
N PHE A 13 10.96 19.14 -7.45
CA PHE A 13 10.16 20.28 -6.99
C PHE A 13 11.02 21.44 -6.49
N GLN A 14 10.59 22.69 -6.74
CA GLN A 14 11.05 23.86 -5.97
C GLN A 14 10.37 23.89 -4.59
N VAL A 15 10.59 22.86 -3.77
CA VAL A 15 9.98 22.78 -2.43
C VAL A 15 10.59 23.86 -1.54
N SER A 16 9.76 24.78 -1.05
CA SER A 16 10.17 25.69 0.02
C SER A 16 10.36 24.90 1.32
N ALA A 17 11.15 25.45 2.25
CA ALA A 17 11.34 24.84 3.56
C ALA A 17 10.00 24.65 4.31
N GLU A 18 9.04 25.54 4.07
CA GLU A 18 7.68 25.47 4.61
C GLU A 18 6.96 24.23 4.07
N LYS A 19 6.87 24.07 2.74
CA LYS A 19 6.17 22.96 2.07
C LYS A 19 6.77 21.58 2.33
N THR A 20 8.01 21.49 2.78
CA THR A 20 8.70 20.21 2.94
C THR A 20 7.98 19.29 3.94
N LYS A 21 7.36 19.85 4.99
CA LYS A 21 6.64 19.05 5.99
C LYS A 21 5.35 18.47 5.42
N GLU A 22 4.61 19.25 4.65
CA GLU A 22 3.35 18.82 4.05
C GLU A 22 3.59 17.80 2.94
N PHE A 23 4.65 17.97 2.15
CA PHE A 23 5.07 16.95 1.19
C PHE A 23 5.42 15.63 1.89
N ALA A 24 6.04 15.67 3.07
CA ALA A 24 6.30 14.48 3.88
C ALA A 24 5.03 13.82 4.39
N ALA A 25 4.07 14.63 4.88
CA ALA A 25 2.78 14.12 5.32
C ALA A 25 2.04 13.45 4.16
N ILE A 26 1.99 14.10 2.99
CA ILE A 26 1.37 13.55 1.77
C ILE A 26 2.07 12.26 1.33
N ALA A 27 3.41 12.23 1.33
CA ALA A 27 4.17 11.04 0.96
C ALA A 27 3.85 9.85 1.88
N ASN A 28 3.81 10.08 3.20
CA ASN A 28 3.45 9.05 4.18
C ASN A 28 2.01 8.54 3.99
N LEU A 29 1.07 9.45 3.74
CA LEU A 29 -0.33 9.09 3.47
C LEU A 29 -0.46 8.30 2.17
N LYS A 30 0.23 8.71 1.09
CA LYS A 30 0.27 7.97 -0.19
C LYS A 30 0.91 6.59 -0.05
N GLY A 31 1.97 6.47 0.76
CA GLY A 31 2.59 5.18 1.06
C GLY A 31 1.61 4.26 1.78
N SER A 32 0.92 4.78 2.79
CA SER A 32 -0.13 4.06 3.51
C SER A 32 -1.26 3.62 2.60
N ILE A 33 -1.73 4.50 1.70
CA ILE A 33 -2.77 4.16 0.70
C ILE A 33 -2.27 3.04 -0.21
N PHE A 34 -1.04 3.11 -0.70
CA PHE A 34 -0.49 2.06 -1.57
C PHE A 34 -0.44 0.69 -0.88
N THR A 35 -0.01 0.65 0.39
CA THR A 35 -0.03 -0.60 1.18
C THR A 35 -1.46 -1.11 1.41
N LEU A 36 -2.40 -0.22 1.70
CA LEU A 36 -3.82 -0.58 1.85
C LEU A 36 -4.42 -1.09 0.54
N ASP A 37 -4.08 -0.50 -0.60
CA ASP A 37 -4.50 -0.97 -1.92
C ASP A 37 -3.96 -2.36 -2.24
N ASN A 38 -2.68 -2.64 -1.92
CA ASN A 38 -2.11 -3.98 -2.05
C ASN A 38 -2.84 -4.98 -1.15
N LYS A 39 -3.12 -4.61 0.10
CA LYS A 39 -3.89 -5.44 1.04
C LYS A 39 -5.32 -5.71 0.53
N LYS A 40 -5.99 -4.70 -0.01
CA LYS A 40 -7.31 -4.80 -0.65
C LYS A 40 -7.27 -5.76 -1.83
N GLY A 41 -6.25 -5.66 -2.69
CA GLY A 41 -6.02 -6.60 -3.79
C GLY A 41 -5.87 -8.04 -3.31
N GLY A 42 -5.14 -8.26 -2.22
CA GLY A 42 -5.04 -9.57 -1.55
C GLY A 42 -6.40 -10.09 -1.10
N LYS A 43 -7.22 -9.26 -0.45
CA LYS A 43 -8.57 -9.64 0.01
C LYS A 43 -9.52 -9.95 -1.13
N PHE A 44 -9.45 -9.23 -2.25
CA PHE A 44 -10.22 -9.59 -3.45
C PHE A 44 -9.81 -10.94 -4.03
N LYS A 45 -8.52 -11.27 -4.00
CA LYS A 45 -8.04 -12.59 -4.40
C LYS A 45 -8.58 -13.68 -3.46
N ASP A 46 -8.49 -13.47 -2.16
CA ASP A 46 -9.01 -14.41 -1.16
C ASP A 46 -10.53 -14.62 -1.32
N LEU A 47 -11.27 -13.54 -1.55
CA LEU A 47 -12.70 -13.57 -1.85
C LEU A 47 -12.99 -14.45 -3.06
N GLY A 48 -12.33 -14.19 -4.20
CA GLY A 48 -12.53 -14.95 -5.43
C GLY A 48 -12.21 -16.44 -5.26
N LEU A 49 -11.10 -16.76 -4.59
CA LEU A 49 -10.72 -18.15 -4.29
C LEU A 49 -11.75 -18.85 -3.41
N LYS A 50 -12.24 -18.19 -2.36
CA LYS A 50 -13.22 -18.75 -1.43
C LYS A 50 -14.58 -18.95 -2.11
N VAL A 51 -15.06 -17.96 -2.86
CA VAL A 51 -16.31 -18.06 -3.65
C VAL A 51 -16.23 -19.23 -4.63
N TYR A 52 -15.15 -19.32 -5.41
CA TYR A 52 -14.99 -20.38 -6.40
C TYR A 52 -14.92 -21.77 -5.76
N SER A 53 -14.21 -21.90 -4.63
CA SER A 53 -14.08 -23.17 -3.91
C SER A 53 -15.45 -23.65 -3.40
N LEU A 54 -16.20 -22.77 -2.74
CA LEU A 54 -17.53 -23.11 -2.22
C LEU A 54 -18.54 -23.41 -3.34
N TYR A 55 -18.48 -22.67 -4.45
CA TYR A 55 -19.29 -22.95 -5.63
C TYR A 55 -19.00 -24.35 -6.20
N LYS A 56 -17.71 -24.70 -6.32
CA LYS A 56 -17.28 -26.02 -6.81
C LYS A 56 -17.71 -27.16 -5.87
N GLU A 57 -17.76 -26.91 -4.57
CA GLU A 57 -18.26 -27.84 -3.56
C GLU A 57 -19.80 -28.00 -3.59
N GLY A 58 -20.50 -27.22 -4.43
CA GLY A 58 -21.95 -27.30 -4.58
C GLY A 58 -22.74 -26.56 -3.51
N ASN A 59 -22.10 -25.64 -2.77
CA ASN A 59 -22.79 -24.83 -1.78
C ASN A 59 -23.83 -23.92 -2.43
N SER A 60 -24.90 -23.63 -1.69
CA SER A 60 -25.92 -22.67 -2.11
C SER A 60 -25.35 -21.24 -2.17
N PRO A 61 -25.88 -20.35 -3.02
CA PRO A 61 -25.50 -18.94 -3.03
C PRO A 61 -25.61 -18.27 -1.64
N GLU A 62 -26.62 -18.62 -0.85
CA GLU A 62 -26.84 -18.07 0.49
C GLU A 62 -25.73 -18.46 1.46
N ASP A 63 -25.25 -19.70 1.40
CA ASP A 63 -24.18 -20.17 2.28
C ASP A 63 -22.82 -19.62 1.84
N ILE A 64 -22.60 -19.50 0.52
CA ILE A 64 -21.42 -18.80 -0.02
C ILE A 64 -21.37 -17.37 0.50
N PHE A 65 -22.48 -16.64 0.45
CA PHE A 65 -22.53 -15.25 0.89
C PHE A 65 -22.20 -15.10 2.39
N LYS A 66 -22.73 -15.99 3.24
CA LYS A 66 -22.41 -16.00 4.68
C LYS A 66 -20.92 -16.21 4.94
N GLU A 67 -20.31 -17.17 4.25
CA GLU A 67 -18.90 -17.54 4.43
C GLU A 67 -17.94 -16.42 3.99
N VAL A 68 -18.33 -15.60 3.01
CA VAL A 68 -17.47 -14.53 2.48
C VAL A 68 -17.78 -13.15 3.04
N ASN A 69 -18.85 -13.01 3.84
CA ASN A 69 -19.30 -11.72 4.38
C ASN A 69 -18.20 -11.01 5.17
N ASN A 70 -17.41 -11.74 5.95
CA ASN A 70 -16.29 -11.16 6.70
C ASN A 70 -15.23 -10.56 5.77
N ILE A 71 -14.93 -11.21 4.64
CA ILE A 71 -13.96 -10.71 3.65
C ILE A 71 -14.50 -9.42 3.01
N LEU A 72 -15.81 -9.36 2.72
CA LEU A 72 -16.46 -8.17 2.17
C LEU A 72 -16.41 -6.99 3.15
N GLU A 73 -16.68 -7.22 4.44
CA GLU A 73 -16.59 -6.18 5.47
C GLU A 73 -15.15 -5.69 5.65
N GLU A 74 -14.15 -6.58 5.61
CA GLU A 74 -12.75 -6.19 5.63
C GLU A 74 -12.36 -5.32 4.43
N ILE A 75 -12.81 -5.67 3.22
CA ILE A 75 -12.58 -4.86 2.00
C ILE A 75 -13.19 -3.46 2.18
N LYS A 76 -14.43 -3.39 2.64
CA LYS A 76 -15.14 -2.12 2.88
C LYS A 76 -14.44 -1.25 3.92
N ASN A 77 -13.91 -1.85 4.98
CA ASN A 77 -13.13 -1.11 5.98
C ASN A 77 -11.85 -0.53 5.38
N ILE A 78 -11.13 -1.31 4.57
CA ILE A 78 -9.93 -0.83 3.87
C ILE A 78 -10.28 0.33 2.91
N GLU A 79 -11.39 0.22 2.17
CA GLU A 79 -11.85 1.29 1.28
C GLU A 79 -12.18 2.58 2.05
N ASN A 80 -12.82 2.47 3.21
CA ASN A 80 -13.09 3.62 4.07
C ASN A 80 -11.79 4.26 4.60
N GLU A 81 -10.80 3.45 5.01
CA GLU A 81 -9.49 3.96 5.45
C GLU A 81 -8.75 4.69 4.32
N ILE A 82 -8.77 4.14 3.11
CA ILE A 82 -8.18 4.79 1.93
C ILE A 82 -8.84 6.15 1.70
N LYS A 83 -10.18 6.18 1.69
CA LYS A 83 -10.94 7.40 1.47
C LYS A 83 -10.62 8.48 2.50
N GLN A 84 -10.54 8.12 3.79
CA GLN A 84 -10.17 9.05 4.86
C GLN A 84 -8.77 9.65 4.64
N LYS A 85 -7.81 8.84 4.20
CA LYS A 85 -6.45 9.31 3.89
C LYS A 85 -6.39 10.18 2.65
N GLU A 86 -7.21 9.89 1.64
CA GLU A 86 -7.34 10.74 0.44
C GLU A 86 -7.93 12.11 0.79
N GLU A 87 -8.97 12.15 1.64
CA GLU A 87 -9.54 13.39 2.15
C GLU A 87 -8.52 14.20 2.97
N GLU A 88 -7.66 13.54 3.77
CA GLU A 88 -6.59 14.19 4.52
C GLU A 88 -5.53 14.79 3.59
N ILE A 89 -5.14 14.08 2.52
CA ILE A 89 -4.25 14.62 1.48
C ILE A 89 -4.86 15.85 0.82
N GLU A 90 -6.16 15.82 0.51
CA GLU A 90 -6.85 16.95 -0.12
C GLU A 90 -6.89 18.18 0.79
N LYS A 91 -7.07 17.99 2.11
CA LYS A 91 -6.98 19.07 3.11
C LYS A 91 -5.59 19.70 3.14
N ILE A 92 -4.55 18.88 3.32
CA ILE A 92 -3.15 19.35 3.35
C ILE A 92 -2.80 20.08 2.05
N ARG A 93 -3.23 19.52 0.91
CA ARG A 93 -3.01 20.11 -0.42
C ARG A 93 -3.64 21.50 -0.52
N SER A 94 -4.89 21.63 -0.08
CA SER A 94 -5.65 22.88 -0.16
C SER A 94 -5.10 23.94 0.80
N GLU A 95 -4.74 23.56 2.02
CA GLU A 95 -4.20 24.45 3.05
C GLU A 95 -2.81 25.01 2.66
N SER A 96 -1.96 24.18 2.05
CA SER A 96 -0.57 24.55 1.72
C SER A 96 -0.36 24.95 0.25
N ASN A 97 -1.43 25.18 -0.52
CA ASN A 97 -1.39 25.52 -1.95
C ASN A 97 -0.46 24.60 -2.75
N ILE A 98 -0.60 23.29 -2.54
CA ILE A 98 0.12 22.26 -3.28
C ILE A 98 -0.72 21.91 -4.51
N LYS A 99 -0.08 21.84 -5.68
CA LYS A 99 -0.76 21.50 -6.92
C LYS A 99 -1.02 20.00 -7.00
N GLU A 100 -2.02 19.60 -7.78
CA GLU A 100 -2.35 18.17 -7.92
C GLU A 100 -1.22 17.39 -8.58
N GLU A 101 -0.54 18.02 -9.53
CA GLU A 101 0.58 17.47 -10.25
C GLU A 101 1.72 17.12 -9.29
N GLU A 102 1.95 17.97 -8.28
CA GLU A 102 2.95 17.73 -7.23
C GLU A 102 2.59 16.48 -6.40
N VAL A 103 1.32 16.31 -6.05
CA VAL A 103 0.84 15.12 -5.33
C VAL A 103 0.99 13.85 -6.17
N LYS A 104 0.70 13.92 -7.48
CA LYS A 104 0.81 12.78 -8.40
C LYS A 104 2.27 12.34 -8.58
N GLU A 105 3.19 13.28 -8.67
CA GLU A 105 4.62 13.00 -8.77
C GLU A 105 5.17 12.37 -7.49
N ILE A 106 4.80 12.89 -6.30
CA ILE A 106 5.12 12.26 -5.01
C ILE A 106 4.61 10.82 -4.97
N GLU A 107 3.38 10.58 -5.41
CA GLU A 107 2.79 9.24 -5.45
C GLU A 107 3.61 8.27 -6.32
N VAL A 108 4.11 8.73 -7.48
CA VAL A 108 4.98 7.92 -8.35
C VAL A 108 6.29 7.56 -7.66
N GLU A 109 6.91 8.51 -6.95
CA GLU A 109 8.14 8.24 -6.22
C GLU A 109 7.91 7.30 -5.05
N VAL A 110 6.87 7.54 -4.24
CA VAL A 110 6.50 6.67 -3.11
C VAL A 110 6.24 5.23 -3.59
N LYS A 111 5.50 5.04 -4.69
CA LYS A 111 5.28 3.69 -5.25
C LYS A 111 6.58 2.99 -5.66
N LYS A 112 7.58 3.73 -6.16
CA LYS A 112 8.89 3.16 -6.49
C LYS A 112 9.66 2.78 -5.24
N GLU A 113 9.54 3.54 -4.17
CA GLU A 113 10.23 3.28 -2.90
C GLU A 113 9.64 2.08 -2.17
N VAL A 114 8.33 2.05 -1.98
CA VAL A 114 7.67 0.93 -1.30
C VAL A 114 7.96 -0.39 -2.02
N LYS A 115 7.94 -0.40 -3.36
CA LYS A 115 8.31 -1.59 -4.14
C LYS A 115 9.76 -2.02 -3.95
N LYS A 116 10.71 -1.07 -3.84
CA LYS A 116 12.12 -1.39 -3.58
C LYS A 116 12.29 -1.98 -2.19
N GLU A 117 11.68 -1.36 -1.17
CA GLU A 117 11.73 -1.88 0.19
C GLU A 117 11.11 -3.27 0.29
N GLU A 118 9.95 -3.52 -0.33
CA GLU A 118 9.33 -4.85 -0.41
C GLU A 118 10.30 -5.88 -1.00
N THR A 119 10.97 -5.58 -2.12
CA THR A 119 11.94 -6.49 -2.74
C THR A 119 13.18 -6.74 -1.87
N GLU A 120 13.68 -5.71 -1.18
CA GLU A 120 14.84 -5.89 -0.28
C GLU A 120 14.48 -6.71 0.97
N ILE A 121 13.27 -6.54 1.50
CA ILE A 121 12.77 -7.32 2.63
C ILE A 121 12.60 -8.79 2.23
N GLU A 122 12.07 -9.06 1.03
CA GLU A 122 11.90 -10.42 0.51
C GLU A 122 13.26 -11.12 0.35
N VAL A 123 14.24 -10.47 -0.25
CA VAL A 123 15.61 -11.01 -0.40
C VAL A 123 16.27 -11.30 0.95
N LYS A 124 16.07 -10.44 1.95
CA LYS A 124 16.60 -10.66 3.31
C LYS A 124 15.95 -11.85 4.00
N ARG A 125 14.62 -12.01 3.86
CA ARG A 125 13.89 -13.16 4.42
C ARG A 125 14.34 -14.47 3.78
N GLU A 126 14.49 -14.50 2.46
CA GLU A 126 15.00 -15.69 1.75
C GLU A 126 16.42 -16.07 2.19
N ALA A 127 17.29 -15.07 2.39
CA ALA A 127 18.65 -15.30 2.88
C ALA A 127 18.66 -15.87 4.32
N GLU A 128 17.79 -15.37 5.19
CA GLU A 128 17.68 -15.81 6.59
C GLU A 128 17.10 -17.24 6.70
N GLU A 129 16.11 -17.58 5.88
CA GLU A 129 15.56 -18.94 5.77
C GLU A 129 16.57 -19.95 5.20
N ALA A 130 17.36 -19.54 4.20
CA ALA A 130 18.44 -20.34 3.63
C ALA A 130 19.57 -20.59 4.64
N GLU A 131 19.84 -19.66 5.55
CA GLU A 131 20.83 -19.83 6.61
C GLU A 131 20.31 -20.75 7.74
N ASN A 132 19.05 -20.58 8.15
CA ASN A 132 18.44 -21.40 9.19
C ASN A 132 18.26 -22.87 8.77
N SER A 133 17.92 -23.12 7.50
CA SER A 133 17.81 -24.48 6.95
C SER A 133 19.16 -25.21 6.85
N LYS A 134 20.28 -24.47 6.68
CA LYS A 134 21.64 -25.03 6.74
C LYS A 134 22.10 -25.34 8.17
N LYS A 135 21.68 -24.57 9.17
CA LYS A 135 21.97 -24.84 10.59
C LYS A 135 21.19 -26.04 11.15
N LYS A 136 19.96 -26.31 10.67
CA LYS A 136 19.15 -27.48 11.09
C LYS A 136 19.60 -28.84 10.50
N LYS A 137 20.50 -28.85 9.52
CA LYS A 137 21.02 -30.07 8.86
C LYS A 137 22.42 -30.51 9.36
N ARG A 138 22.97 -29.84 10.37
CA ARG A 138 24.20 -30.20 11.08
C ARG A 138 23.85 -30.69 12.48
#